data_AF-A0A1B8G604-F1
#
_entry.id   AF-A0A1B8G604-F1
#
_cell.length_a   1.000
_cell.length_b   1.000
_cell.length_c   1.000
_cell.angle_alpha   90.00
_cell.angle_beta   90.00
_cell.angle_gamma   90.00
#
_symmetry.space_group_name_H-M   'P 1'
#
loop_
_entity.id
_entity.type
_entity.pdbx_description
1 polymer ?
#
loop_
_entity_poly.entity_id
_entity_poly.type
_entity_poly.pdbx_seq_one_letter_code
_entity_poly.pdbx_strand_id
1 'polypeptide(L)'
;MNTIQRKSKRPAQRHIQTQPTAPESPFLNLPLELIYLITSHLPTESVACLSLCSHHLYSSLKTEYHLKTDSSFRIDNLHPPRDADSMTMNTFLHLLERDLPLHIIYPHCNKLHYTPLASRHLVTERYSPTTSQTWTKCRTRDSLGQGIQYTPPHFTSTIFLMAMKAYRQGRDTTKLLRLLSHKQINEDPEGFVELHTSEARIRNDSLLVRDQMVFMLPASLTTPFSLPAEFGSCKHVFLSSMADLRFCGIYVPRAEEMDDHVNKEGIIYCRYCYMEMRIDFKSYGKAGNAMFVTRWMDIGEGRDVNDVKWKVRLGGGNEWLWDDVIYPRGSICSAFEGRSSDDFKFDSLITEQDEMELCARCPLAAPEDEDEKDEDEVEPAYMVTEGRLIMLPSTGTGGCCDRSHQL
;
A
#
# COMPACT_ATOMS: atom_id res chain seq x y z
N MET A 1 -58.72 16.79 -27.27
CA MET A 1 -57.76 16.01 -26.45
C MET A 1 -56.56 16.90 -26.17
N ASN A 2 -56.51 17.51 -24.99
CA ASN A 2 -55.52 18.51 -24.58
C ASN A 2 -54.44 17.85 -23.71
N THR A 3 -53.19 17.96 -24.14
CA THR A 3 -52.02 17.41 -23.46
C THR A 3 -51.53 18.39 -22.40
N ILE A 4 -51.74 18.07 -21.12
CA ILE A 4 -51.30 18.88 -19.98
C ILE A 4 -49.84 18.51 -19.65
N GLN A 5 -48.93 19.46 -19.89
CA GLN A 5 -47.55 19.43 -19.38
C GLN A 5 -47.55 19.59 -17.85
N ARG A 6 -47.11 18.55 -17.15
CA ARG A 6 -46.92 18.57 -15.69
C ARG A 6 -45.49 19.02 -15.37
N LYS A 7 -45.29 20.34 -15.21
CA LYS A 7 -44.04 20.90 -14.64
C LYS A 7 -43.94 20.50 -13.17
N SER A 8 -42.99 19.61 -12.86
CA SER A 8 -42.60 19.27 -11.49
C SER A 8 -41.83 20.43 -10.86
N LYS A 9 -42.48 21.15 -9.93
CA LYS A 9 -41.82 22.10 -9.02
C LYS A 9 -41.19 21.31 -7.88
N ARG A 10 -39.86 21.22 -7.84
CA ARG A 10 -39.13 20.82 -6.62
C ARG A 10 -39.03 22.04 -5.69
N PRO A 11 -39.43 21.95 -4.41
CA PRO A 11 -39.09 22.97 -3.43
C PRO A 11 -37.63 22.79 -3.00
N ALA A 12 -36.75 23.66 -3.48
CA ALA A 12 -35.42 23.82 -2.93
C ALA A 12 -35.54 24.60 -1.60
N GLN A 13 -35.81 23.89 -0.52
CA GLN A 13 -35.67 24.43 0.84
C GLN A 13 -34.17 24.50 1.16
N ARG A 14 -33.52 25.59 0.73
CA ARG A 14 -32.22 25.97 1.28
C ARG A 14 -32.46 26.38 2.73
N HIS A 15 -32.00 25.56 3.67
CA HIS A 15 -31.71 26.03 5.02
C HIS A 15 -30.67 27.15 4.89
N ILE A 16 -31.11 28.40 4.89
CA ILE A 16 -30.24 29.55 5.12
C ILE A 16 -29.92 29.48 6.61
N GLN A 17 -28.89 28.72 6.95
CA GLN A 17 -28.19 28.92 8.21
C GLN A 17 -27.52 30.28 8.09
N THR A 18 -27.97 31.24 8.89
CA THR A 18 -27.31 32.52 9.09
C THR A 18 -25.84 32.27 9.42
N GLN A 19 -24.96 32.64 8.48
CA GLN A 19 -23.52 32.62 8.71
C GLN A 19 -23.24 33.48 9.95
N PRO A 20 -22.54 32.98 10.97
CA PRO A 20 -22.09 33.82 12.07
C PRO A 20 -21.27 34.97 11.49
N THR A 21 -21.63 36.21 11.81
CA THR A 21 -20.80 37.37 11.48
C THR A 21 -19.48 37.18 12.22
N ALA A 22 -18.45 36.76 11.48
CA ALA A 22 -17.12 36.58 12.06
C ALA A 22 -16.66 37.92 12.65
N PRO A 23 -16.04 37.93 13.85
CA PRO A 23 -15.49 39.15 14.42
C PRO A 23 -14.49 39.77 13.44
N GLU A 24 -14.59 41.09 13.24
CA GLU A 24 -13.65 41.82 12.39
C GLU A 24 -12.23 41.61 12.92
N SER A 25 -11.35 41.08 12.07
CA SER A 25 -9.96 40.82 12.45
C SER A 25 -9.22 42.16 12.60
N PRO A 26 -8.61 42.47 13.76
CA PRO A 26 -7.81 43.68 13.95
C PRO A 26 -6.67 43.82 12.93
N PHE A 27 -6.21 42.69 12.38
CA PHE A 27 -5.19 42.64 11.35
C PHE A 27 -5.62 43.31 10.04
N LEU A 28 -6.91 43.31 9.72
CA LEU A 28 -7.45 43.95 8.51
C LEU A 28 -7.51 45.48 8.63
N ASN A 29 -7.35 46.03 9.83
CA ASN A 29 -7.31 47.47 10.08
C ASN A 29 -5.90 48.07 9.99
N LEU A 30 -4.88 47.24 9.73
CA LEU A 30 -3.52 47.71 9.54
C LEU A 30 -3.36 48.39 8.17
N PRO A 31 -2.58 49.49 8.09
CA PRO A 31 -2.11 50.03 6.81
C PRO A 31 -1.39 48.95 5.98
N LEU A 32 -1.53 49.03 4.66
CA LEU A 32 -0.95 48.03 3.73
C LEU A 32 0.57 47.93 3.89
N GLU A 33 1.25 49.04 4.19
CA GLU A 33 2.69 49.10 4.41
C GLU A 33 3.11 48.22 5.59
N LEU A 34 2.31 48.19 6.66
CA LEU A 34 2.57 47.31 7.81
C LEU A 34 2.29 45.86 7.47
N ILE A 35 1.25 45.57 6.69
CA ILE A 35 0.96 44.21 6.21
C ILE A 35 2.11 43.71 5.32
N TYR A 36 2.65 44.54 4.44
CA TYR A 36 3.80 44.19 3.60
C TYR A 36 5.07 43.99 4.41
N LEU A 37 5.35 44.88 5.39
CA LEU A 37 6.48 44.71 6.28
C LEU A 37 6.38 43.39 7.07
N ILE A 38 5.22 43.08 7.65
CA ILE A 38 5.00 41.83 8.37
C ILE A 38 5.19 40.62 7.45
N THR A 39 4.59 40.64 6.26
CA THR A 39 4.67 39.51 5.32
C THR A 39 6.07 39.32 4.74
N SER A 40 6.89 40.38 4.65
CA SER A 40 8.29 40.28 4.20
C SER A 40 9.18 39.46 5.14
N HIS A 41 8.73 39.26 6.38
CA HIS A 41 9.39 38.42 7.39
C HIS A 41 8.81 37.00 7.47
N LEU A 42 7.81 36.67 6.65
CA LEU A 42 7.21 35.35 6.61
C LEU A 42 7.74 34.53 5.43
N PRO A 43 7.87 33.20 5.60
CA PRO A 43 8.08 32.31 4.46
C PRO A 43 6.94 32.41 3.45
N THR A 44 7.25 32.22 2.16
CA THR A 44 6.31 32.36 1.04
C THR A 44 5.03 31.56 1.22
N GLU A 45 5.14 30.31 1.69
CA GLU A 45 4.01 29.43 2.00
C GLU A 45 3.09 29.99 3.08
N SER A 46 3.64 30.69 4.06
CA SER A 46 2.87 31.33 5.14
C SER A 46 2.16 32.58 4.64
N VAL A 47 2.82 33.36 3.77
CA VAL A 47 2.19 34.50 3.07
C VAL A 47 1.03 34.01 2.20
N ALA A 48 1.22 32.90 1.48
CA ALA A 48 0.16 32.29 0.67
C ALA A 48 -1.03 31.84 1.53
N CYS A 49 -0.80 31.21 2.68
CA CYS A 49 -1.87 30.88 3.63
C CYS A 49 -2.58 32.11 4.18
N LEU A 50 -1.82 33.14 4.58
CA LEU A 50 -2.39 34.41 5.07
C LEU A 50 -3.26 35.08 4.01
N SER A 51 -2.85 35.03 2.74
CA SER A 51 -3.62 35.57 1.63
C SER A 51 -4.99 34.92 1.50
N LEU A 52 -5.14 33.65 1.90
CA LEU A 52 -6.41 32.91 1.83
C LEU A 52 -7.37 33.21 2.98
N CYS A 53 -6.94 33.94 4.02
CA CYS A 53 -7.79 34.27 5.16
C CYS A 53 -8.88 35.30 4.82
N SER A 54 -8.68 36.17 3.82
CA SER A 54 -9.69 37.14 3.38
C SER A 54 -9.49 37.62 1.95
N HIS A 55 -10.58 38.09 1.30
CA HIS A 55 -10.50 38.69 -0.03
C HIS A 55 -9.58 39.92 -0.09
N HIS A 56 -9.58 40.73 0.97
CA HIS A 56 -8.70 41.90 1.06
C HIS A 56 -7.22 41.48 1.05
N LEU A 57 -6.84 40.56 1.94
CA LEU A 57 -5.46 40.06 2.02
C LEU A 57 -5.05 39.37 0.73
N TYR A 58 -5.93 38.57 0.14
CA TYR A 58 -5.69 37.94 -1.16
C TYR A 58 -5.37 38.99 -2.24
N SER A 59 -6.21 40.02 -2.38
CA SER A 59 -6.02 41.06 -3.39
C SER A 59 -4.73 41.85 -3.18
N SER A 60 -4.44 42.22 -1.93
CA SER A 60 -3.27 43.04 -1.58
C SER A 60 -1.96 42.28 -1.72
N LEU A 61 -1.91 41.01 -1.28
CA LEU A 61 -0.70 40.18 -1.32
C LEU A 61 -0.47 39.54 -2.68
N LYS A 62 -1.53 39.26 -3.46
CA LYS A 62 -1.39 38.70 -4.81
C LYS A 62 -0.57 39.60 -5.73
N THR A 63 -0.79 40.91 -5.65
CA THR A 63 -0.11 41.90 -6.48
C THR A 63 1.36 42.03 -6.10
N GLU A 64 1.63 42.11 -4.79
CA GLU A 64 2.97 42.30 -4.23
C GLU A 64 3.87 41.08 -4.43
N TYR A 65 3.36 39.88 -4.16
CA TYR A 65 4.14 38.63 -4.23
C TYR A 65 3.96 37.88 -5.55
N HIS A 66 3.35 38.51 -6.55
CA HIS A 66 3.06 37.92 -7.86
C HIS A 66 2.46 36.50 -7.78
N LEU A 67 1.50 36.29 -6.88
CA LEU A 67 0.82 35.00 -6.70
C LEU A 67 -0.08 34.71 -7.93
N LYS A 68 0.51 34.34 -9.07
CA LYS A 68 -0.22 33.97 -10.29
C LYS A 68 -0.88 32.60 -10.11
N THR A 69 -2.16 32.53 -10.43
CA THR A 69 -3.03 31.33 -10.33
C THR A 69 -2.91 30.36 -11.51
N ASP A 70 -2.05 30.64 -12.50
CA ASP A 70 -1.89 29.79 -13.69
C ASP A 70 -0.98 28.60 -13.41
N SER A 71 -1.48 27.56 -12.74
CA SER A 71 -0.98 26.15 -12.67
C SER A 71 0.53 25.86 -12.47
N SER A 72 1.38 26.89 -12.36
CA SER A 72 2.79 26.90 -12.07
C SER A 72 3.01 28.12 -11.19
N PHE A 73 3.23 27.85 -9.90
CA PHE A 73 3.70 28.86 -8.97
C PHE A 73 5.09 29.28 -9.46
N ARG A 74 5.18 30.40 -10.19
CA ARG A 74 6.45 30.97 -10.65
C ARG A 74 6.59 32.34 -10.00
N ILE A 75 7.47 32.42 -9.01
CA ILE A 75 7.98 33.67 -8.49
C ILE A 75 9.22 33.99 -9.33
N ASP A 76 9.14 35.06 -10.11
CA ASP A 76 10.29 35.58 -10.84
C ASP A 76 11.24 36.23 -9.84
N ASN A 77 12.33 35.54 -9.50
CA ASN A 77 13.71 36.04 -9.41
C ASN A 77 14.61 34.96 -8.77
N LEU A 78 15.63 34.52 -9.53
CA LEU A 78 16.40 33.28 -9.40
C LEU A 78 15.59 32.03 -9.75
N HIS A 79 15.91 31.38 -10.88
CA HIS A 79 15.43 30.03 -11.18
C HIS A 79 15.81 29.07 -10.04
N PRO A 80 14.87 28.66 -9.17
CA PRO A 80 15.12 27.54 -8.30
C PRO A 80 15.07 26.27 -9.18
N PRO A 81 15.81 25.21 -8.84
CA PRO A 81 15.57 23.90 -9.45
C PRO A 81 14.08 23.54 -9.28
N ARG A 82 13.49 22.83 -10.27
CA ARG A 82 12.06 22.41 -10.27
C ARG A 82 11.59 21.76 -8.96
N ASP A 83 12.53 21.25 -8.17
CA ASP A 83 12.30 20.61 -6.87
C ASP A 83 12.00 21.62 -5.74
N ALA A 84 12.54 22.84 -5.79
CA ALA A 84 12.28 23.86 -4.77
C ALA A 84 10.84 24.40 -4.83
N ASP A 85 10.26 24.50 -6.04
CA ASP A 85 8.84 24.83 -6.22
C ASP A 85 7.93 23.72 -5.66
N SER A 86 8.35 22.46 -5.78
CA SER A 86 7.63 21.30 -5.25
C SER A 86 7.65 21.27 -3.72
N MET A 87 8.80 21.57 -3.10
CA MET A 87 8.94 21.62 -1.64
C MET A 87 8.15 22.78 -1.02
N THR A 88 8.20 23.96 -1.65
CA THR A 88 7.42 25.14 -1.22
C THR A 88 5.92 24.86 -1.32
N MET A 89 5.46 24.27 -2.43
CA MET A 89 4.07 23.85 -2.59
C MET A 89 3.65 22.82 -1.56
N ASN A 90 4.47 21.80 -1.29
CA ASN A 90 4.16 20.81 -0.24
C ASN A 90 4.02 21.46 1.14
N THR A 91 4.92 22.37 1.48
CA THR A 91 4.87 23.09 2.77
C THR A 91 3.61 23.95 2.88
N PHE A 92 3.27 24.69 1.82
CA PHE A 92 2.01 25.44 1.73
C PHE A 92 0.79 24.55 1.89
N LEU A 93 0.73 23.43 1.18
CA LEU A 93 -0.38 22.50 1.31
C LEU A 93 -0.45 21.96 2.75
N HIS A 94 0.68 21.65 3.41
CA HIS A 94 0.71 21.12 4.79
C HIS A 94 0.10 22.10 5.79
N LEU A 95 0.36 23.40 5.60
CA LEU A 95 -0.29 24.45 6.37
C LEU A 95 -1.82 24.45 6.16
N LEU A 96 -2.29 24.30 4.91
CA LEU A 96 -3.72 24.18 4.63
C LEU A 96 -4.35 22.91 5.18
N GLU A 97 -3.67 21.77 5.06
CA GLU A 97 -4.14 20.48 5.53
C GLU A 97 -4.42 20.49 7.04
N ARG A 98 -3.59 21.19 7.82
CA ARG A 98 -3.76 21.36 9.27
C ARG A 98 -5.16 21.89 9.60
N ASP A 99 -5.62 22.86 8.82
CA ASP A 99 -6.89 23.57 9.06
C ASP A 99 -8.07 22.90 8.31
N LEU A 100 -7.79 21.89 7.48
CA LEU A 100 -8.76 21.12 6.70
C LEU A 100 -8.86 19.68 7.21
N PRO A 101 -9.74 19.38 8.19
CA PRO A 101 -9.74 18.10 8.87
C PRO A 101 -10.09 16.92 7.95
N LEU A 102 -10.83 17.17 6.87
CA LEU A 102 -11.24 16.16 5.88
C LEU A 102 -10.33 16.06 4.66
N HIS A 103 -9.24 16.81 4.59
CA HIS A 103 -8.29 16.75 3.49
C HIS A 103 -6.98 16.12 3.92
N ILE A 104 -6.30 15.37 3.05
CA ILE A 104 -4.91 14.96 3.26
C ILE A 104 -4.06 15.40 2.09
N ILE A 105 -2.78 15.62 2.32
CA ILE A 105 -1.81 15.82 1.25
C ILE A 105 -1.21 14.48 0.91
N TYR A 106 -1.01 14.29 -0.39
CA TYR A 106 -0.08 13.28 -0.85
C TYR A 106 1.15 13.95 -1.48
N PRO A 107 2.32 13.91 -0.81
CA PRO A 107 3.48 14.72 -1.21
C PRO A 107 4.08 14.44 -2.59
N HIS A 108 3.61 13.41 -3.28
CA HIS A 108 4.13 13.07 -4.62
C HIS A 108 3.17 13.46 -5.75
N CYS A 109 1.93 13.82 -5.42
CA CYS A 109 1.04 14.46 -6.37
C CYS A 109 0.88 15.97 -6.11
N ASN A 110 1.35 16.48 -4.95
CA ASN A 110 1.21 17.86 -4.49
C ASN A 110 -0.26 18.32 -4.56
N LYS A 111 -1.19 17.50 -4.07
CA LYS A 111 -2.62 17.81 -4.03
C LYS A 111 -3.23 17.49 -2.67
N LEU A 112 -4.25 18.28 -2.34
CA LEU A 112 -5.18 17.98 -1.25
C LEU A 112 -6.25 17.01 -1.76
N HIS A 113 -6.39 15.90 -1.06
CA HIS A 113 -7.37 14.87 -1.33
C HIS A 113 -8.49 14.90 -0.29
N TYR A 114 -9.74 15.01 -0.74
CA TYR A 114 -10.90 15.05 0.12
C TYR A 114 -11.32 13.64 0.54
N THR A 115 -11.22 13.35 1.84
CA THR A 115 -11.43 12.02 2.45
C THR A 115 -12.78 11.39 2.12
N PRO A 116 -13.91 12.13 2.08
CA PRO A 116 -15.19 11.54 1.67
C PRO A 116 -15.24 10.99 0.24
N LEU A 117 -14.25 11.33 -0.61
CA LEU A 117 -14.08 10.81 -1.96
C LEU A 117 -12.96 9.75 -2.06
N ALA A 118 -12.55 9.15 -0.92
CA ALA A 118 -11.49 8.14 -0.85
C ALA A 118 -11.58 7.03 -1.89
N SER A 119 -12.79 6.56 -2.23
CA SER A 119 -13.00 5.48 -3.20
C SER A 119 -12.50 5.82 -4.61
N ARG A 120 -12.33 7.10 -4.97
CA ARG A 120 -11.73 7.51 -6.24
C ARG A 120 -10.24 7.19 -6.35
N HIS A 121 -9.61 6.88 -5.22
CA HIS A 121 -8.19 6.56 -5.15
C HIS A 121 -7.92 5.06 -5.21
N LEU A 122 -8.95 4.21 -5.20
CA LEU A 122 -8.78 2.77 -5.39
C LEU A 122 -8.09 2.48 -6.72
N VAL A 123 -7.14 1.56 -6.67
CA VAL A 123 -6.47 1.01 -7.85
C VAL A 123 -7.01 -0.40 -8.05
N THR A 124 -7.85 -0.56 -9.08
CA THR A 124 -8.43 -1.85 -9.49
C THR A 124 -7.82 -2.37 -10.78
N GLU A 125 -7.09 -1.52 -11.50
CA GLU A 125 -6.47 -1.85 -12.78
C GLU A 125 -4.95 -1.92 -12.57
N ARG A 126 -4.31 -2.98 -13.12
CA ARG A 126 -2.85 -3.06 -13.16
C ARG A 126 -2.27 -1.90 -13.96
N TYR A 127 -1.07 -1.45 -13.57
CA TYR A 127 -0.38 -0.40 -14.30
C TYR A 127 -0.15 -0.84 -15.75
N SER A 128 -0.60 -0.01 -16.70
CA SER A 128 -0.23 -0.13 -18.09
C SER A 128 0.26 1.22 -18.60
N PRO A 129 1.41 1.29 -19.30
CA PRO A 129 1.93 2.55 -19.83
C PRO A 129 0.88 3.33 -20.66
N THR A 130 0.03 2.62 -21.41
CA THR A 130 -1.00 3.22 -22.26
C THR A 130 -2.18 3.79 -21.48
N THR A 131 -2.68 3.10 -20.45
CA THR A 131 -3.80 3.59 -19.62
C THR A 131 -3.35 4.63 -18.59
N SER A 132 -2.08 4.59 -18.19
CA SER A 132 -1.51 5.44 -17.14
C SER A 132 -1.43 6.93 -17.47
N GLN A 133 -1.53 7.32 -18.76
CA GLN A 133 -1.46 8.72 -19.18
C GLN A 133 -2.59 9.58 -18.59
N THR A 134 -3.72 8.96 -18.24
CA THR A 134 -4.87 9.64 -17.62
C THR A 134 -4.86 9.58 -16.10
N TRP A 135 -3.93 8.83 -15.51
CA TRP A 135 -3.90 8.58 -14.09
C TRP A 135 -3.29 9.74 -13.32
N THR A 136 -3.76 9.93 -12.09
CA THR A 136 -3.13 10.87 -11.16
C THR A 136 -1.77 10.33 -10.73
N LYS A 137 -0.80 11.22 -10.48
CA LYS A 137 0.55 10.82 -10.01
C LYS A 137 0.52 9.89 -8.79
N CYS A 138 -0.44 10.09 -7.88
CA CYS A 138 -0.62 9.20 -6.72
C CYS A 138 -1.05 7.80 -7.14
N ARG A 139 -2.05 7.69 -8.02
CA ARG A 139 -2.51 6.41 -8.57
C ARG A 139 -1.41 5.68 -9.35
N THR A 140 -0.68 6.38 -10.21
CA THR A 140 0.44 5.80 -10.97
C THR A 140 1.46 5.14 -10.05
N ARG A 141 1.81 5.81 -8.96
CA ARG A 141 2.83 5.30 -8.07
C ARG A 141 2.37 4.14 -7.19
N ASP A 142 1.14 4.21 -6.68
CA ASP A 142 0.53 3.08 -5.97
C ASP A 142 0.45 1.84 -6.87
N SER A 143 0.09 2.03 -8.14
CA SER A 143 0.00 0.93 -9.10
C SER A 143 1.36 0.35 -9.49
N LEU A 144 2.43 1.17 -9.56
CA LEU A 144 3.80 0.66 -9.73
C LEU A 144 4.22 -0.20 -8.53
N GLY A 145 3.87 0.19 -7.31
CA GLY A 145 4.12 -0.62 -6.11
C GLY A 145 3.35 -1.95 -6.12
N GLN A 146 2.10 -1.94 -6.57
CA GLN A 146 1.28 -3.15 -6.75
C GLN A 146 1.79 -4.07 -7.87
N GLY A 147 2.32 -3.50 -8.96
CA GLY A 147 2.83 -4.28 -10.09
C GLY A 147 4.05 -5.14 -9.76
N ILE A 148 4.77 -4.81 -8.68
CA ILE A 148 5.90 -5.59 -8.13
C ILE A 148 5.48 -6.31 -6.84
N GLN A 149 4.17 -6.34 -6.56
CA GLN A 149 3.54 -6.99 -5.42
C GLN A 149 4.02 -6.58 -4.02
N TYR A 150 4.74 -5.46 -3.88
CA TYR A 150 5.15 -4.94 -2.56
C TYR A 150 3.98 -4.46 -1.69
N THR A 151 2.83 -4.25 -2.31
CA THR A 151 1.61 -3.85 -1.64
C THR A 151 0.47 -4.74 -2.10
N PRO A 152 -0.44 -5.17 -1.20
CA PRO A 152 -1.61 -5.95 -1.56
C PRO A 152 -2.50 -5.23 -2.58
N PRO A 153 -3.34 -5.99 -3.31
CA PRO A 153 -4.39 -5.38 -4.12
C PRO A 153 -5.26 -4.45 -3.27
N HIS A 154 -5.79 -3.40 -3.92
CA HIS A 154 -6.55 -2.30 -3.31
C HIS A 154 -5.80 -1.44 -2.27
N PHE A 155 -4.62 -1.82 -1.80
CA PHE A 155 -3.83 -0.94 -0.95
C PHE A 155 -3.41 0.31 -1.74
N THR A 156 -3.64 1.49 -1.17
CA THR A 156 -3.23 2.75 -1.79
C THR A 156 -2.69 3.71 -0.73
N SER A 157 -1.62 4.43 -1.08
CA SER A 157 -1.01 5.42 -0.21
C SER A 157 -2.02 6.45 0.27
N THR A 158 -2.88 6.90 -0.64
CA THR A 158 -3.79 8.01 -0.39
C THR A 158 -4.84 7.61 0.66
N ILE A 159 -5.43 6.42 0.52
CA ILE A 159 -6.43 5.91 1.47
C ILE A 159 -5.78 5.58 2.82
N PHE A 160 -4.55 5.06 2.82
CA PHE A 160 -3.75 4.88 4.04
C PHE A 160 -3.60 6.20 4.81
N LEU A 161 -3.15 7.29 4.17
CA LEU A 161 -2.97 8.58 4.83
C LEU A 161 -4.31 9.15 5.33
N MET A 162 -5.39 8.97 4.56
CA MET A 162 -6.75 9.32 5.00
C MET A 162 -7.16 8.56 6.27
N ALA A 163 -6.93 7.24 6.30
CA ALA A 163 -7.27 6.39 7.44
C ALA A 163 -6.50 6.80 8.69
N MET A 164 -5.19 7.03 8.55
CA MET A 164 -4.33 7.43 9.65
C MET A 164 -4.63 8.83 10.17
N LYS A 165 -4.96 9.79 9.28
CA LYS A 165 -5.44 11.11 9.72
C LYS A 165 -6.77 11.02 10.46
N ALA A 166 -7.74 10.27 9.92
CA ALA A 166 -9.05 10.10 10.54
C ALA A 166 -8.91 9.47 11.93
N TYR A 167 -8.08 8.43 12.07
CA TYR A 167 -7.76 7.79 13.35
C TYR A 167 -7.24 8.78 14.39
N ARG A 168 -6.23 9.58 14.03
CA ARG A 168 -5.65 10.61 14.93
C ARG A 168 -6.65 11.67 15.36
N GLN A 169 -7.66 11.92 14.55
CA GLN A 169 -8.74 12.86 14.86
C GLN A 169 -9.88 12.21 15.66
N GLY A 170 -9.75 10.93 16.06
CA GLY A 170 -10.80 10.18 16.76
C GLY A 170 -12.03 9.91 15.90
N ARG A 171 -11.88 9.89 14.57
CA ARG A 171 -12.99 9.63 13.62
C ARG A 171 -13.07 8.15 13.26
N ASP A 172 -14.27 7.71 12.88
CA ASP A 172 -14.48 6.37 12.36
C ASP A 172 -13.65 6.10 11.09
N THR A 173 -12.82 5.06 11.13
CA THR A 173 -11.96 4.62 10.04
C THR A 173 -12.51 3.42 9.29
N THR A 174 -13.61 2.81 9.74
CA THR A 174 -14.13 1.53 9.23
C THR A 174 -14.29 1.53 7.71
N LYS A 175 -14.87 2.60 7.15
CA LYS A 175 -15.04 2.72 5.70
C LYS A 175 -13.70 2.80 4.96
N LEU A 176 -12.71 3.49 5.51
CA LEU A 176 -11.39 3.66 4.89
C LEU A 176 -10.58 2.36 4.97
N LEU A 177 -10.60 1.67 6.12
CA LEU A 177 -9.96 0.36 6.27
C LEU A 177 -10.57 -0.68 5.33
N ARG A 178 -11.90 -0.71 5.18
CA ARG A 178 -12.57 -1.59 4.21
C ARG A 178 -12.17 -1.30 2.76
N LEU A 179 -11.85 -0.05 2.41
CA LEU A 179 -11.34 0.28 1.08
C LEU A 179 -9.92 -0.25 0.85
N LEU A 180 -9.13 -0.46 1.92
CA LEU A 180 -7.81 -1.08 1.85
C LEU A 180 -7.86 -2.61 1.87
N SER A 181 -9.04 -3.20 2.09
CA SER A 181 -9.25 -4.64 2.07
C SER A 181 -9.53 -5.16 0.66
N HIS A 182 -9.16 -6.41 0.43
CA HIS A 182 -9.36 -7.12 -0.82
C HIS A 182 -9.76 -8.57 -0.57
N LYS A 183 -10.56 -9.13 -1.48
CA LYS A 183 -10.88 -10.55 -1.54
C LYS A 183 -11.23 -10.89 -2.98
N GLN A 184 -10.49 -11.82 -3.57
CA GLN A 184 -10.73 -12.28 -4.93
C GLN A 184 -10.29 -13.74 -5.09
N ILE A 185 -11.04 -14.48 -5.90
CA ILE A 185 -10.63 -15.81 -6.37
C ILE A 185 -10.31 -15.68 -7.85
N ASN A 186 -9.11 -16.10 -8.23
CA ASN A 186 -8.64 -16.11 -9.61
C ASN A 186 -8.34 -17.55 -10.02
N GLU A 187 -8.70 -17.89 -11.24
CA GLU A 187 -8.25 -19.12 -11.89
C GLU A 187 -7.05 -18.77 -12.75
N ASP A 188 -5.92 -19.40 -12.49
CA ASP A 188 -4.71 -19.18 -13.25
C ASP A 188 -4.65 -20.14 -14.45
N PRO A 189 -4.33 -19.65 -15.67
CA PRO A 189 -4.11 -20.50 -16.83
C PRO A 189 -3.08 -21.63 -16.63
N GLU A 190 -2.16 -21.47 -15.68
CA GLU A 190 -1.09 -22.42 -15.34
C GLU A 190 -1.57 -23.57 -14.43
N GLY A 191 -2.89 -23.69 -14.22
CA GLY A 191 -3.48 -24.90 -13.64
C GLY A 191 -3.63 -24.87 -12.11
N PHE A 192 -3.78 -23.69 -11.52
CA PHE A 192 -4.12 -23.54 -10.10
C PHE A 192 -5.21 -22.50 -9.88
N VAL A 193 -5.80 -22.51 -8.69
CA VAL A 193 -6.75 -21.48 -8.24
C VAL A 193 -6.16 -20.72 -7.08
N GLU A 194 -6.22 -19.40 -7.15
CA GLU A 194 -5.72 -18.52 -6.10
C GLU A 194 -6.89 -17.82 -5.39
N LEU A 195 -6.96 -17.94 -4.07
CA LEU A 195 -7.74 -17.02 -3.23
C LEU A 195 -6.79 -15.99 -2.61
N HIS A 196 -6.99 -14.71 -2.96
CA HIS A 196 -6.23 -13.60 -2.42
C HIS A 196 -7.10 -12.77 -1.49
N THR A 197 -6.70 -12.65 -0.21
CA THR A 197 -7.39 -11.83 0.79
C THR A 197 -6.44 -10.84 1.45
N SER A 198 -6.88 -9.60 1.65
CA SER A 198 -6.13 -8.58 2.37
C SER A 198 -7.01 -7.81 3.35
N GLU A 199 -6.44 -7.48 4.52
CA GLU A 199 -7.12 -6.75 5.57
C GLU A 199 -6.18 -5.73 6.23
N ALA A 200 -6.68 -4.52 6.46
CA ALA A 200 -5.94 -3.45 7.12
C ALA A 200 -6.54 -3.14 8.50
N ARG A 201 -5.68 -2.96 9.51
CA ARG A 201 -6.06 -2.61 10.88
C ARG A 201 -5.15 -1.52 11.42
N ILE A 202 -5.66 -0.69 12.32
CA ILE A 202 -4.83 0.26 13.07
C ILE A 202 -4.58 -0.31 14.46
N ARG A 203 -3.31 -0.41 14.85
CA ARG A 203 -2.82 -0.95 16.13
C ARG A 203 -1.59 -0.18 16.56
N ASN A 204 -1.54 0.22 17.82
CA ASN A 204 -0.41 0.96 18.39
C ASN A 204 0.03 2.15 17.53
N ASP A 205 -0.95 2.99 17.13
CA ASP A 205 -0.77 4.15 16.26
C ASP A 205 -0.23 3.88 14.83
N SER A 206 -0.05 2.62 14.45
CA SER A 206 0.39 2.22 13.12
C SER A 206 -0.70 1.50 12.33
N LEU A 207 -0.66 1.64 11.00
CA LEU A 207 -1.46 0.80 10.12
C LEU A 207 -0.72 -0.50 9.84
N LEU A 208 -1.35 -1.62 10.18
CA LEU A 208 -0.88 -2.96 9.90
C LEU A 208 -1.74 -3.57 8.80
N VAL A 209 -1.13 -4.36 7.92
CA VAL A 209 -1.83 -5.07 6.84
C VAL A 209 -1.49 -6.54 6.91
N ARG A 210 -2.51 -7.40 6.87
CA ARG A 210 -2.36 -8.82 6.57
C ARG A 210 -2.79 -9.07 5.13
N ASP A 211 -2.03 -9.89 4.44
CA ASP A 211 -2.34 -10.35 3.09
C ASP A 211 -2.09 -11.85 3.02
N GLN A 212 -3.07 -12.62 2.56
CA GLN A 212 -3.00 -14.06 2.45
C GLN A 212 -3.36 -14.49 1.02
N MET A 213 -2.49 -15.27 0.42
CA MET A 213 -2.69 -15.95 -0.85
C MET A 213 -2.80 -17.45 -0.59
N VAL A 214 -3.85 -18.08 -1.11
CA VAL A 214 -4.08 -19.52 -1.00
C VAL A 214 -4.07 -20.10 -2.39
N PHE A 215 -3.06 -20.89 -2.70
CA PHE A 215 -2.90 -21.57 -3.98
C PHE A 215 -3.42 -23.00 -3.85
N MET A 216 -4.54 -23.28 -4.50
CA MET A 216 -5.12 -24.62 -4.59
C MET A 216 -4.64 -25.31 -5.86
N LEU A 217 -4.05 -26.49 -5.67
CA LEU A 217 -3.36 -27.27 -6.69
C LEU A 217 -4.01 -28.65 -6.84
N PRO A 218 -3.98 -29.25 -8.04
CA PRO A 218 -4.53 -30.58 -8.27
C PRO A 218 -3.88 -31.63 -7.36
N ALA A 219 -4.67 -32.57 -6.84
CA ALA A 219 -4.16 -33.67 -6.00
C ALA A 219 -3.21 -34.62 -6.75
N SER A 220 -3.30 -34.64 -8.08
CA SER A 220 -2.43 -35.41 -8.98
C SER A 220 -1.03 -34.82 -9.13
N LEU A 221 -0.83 -33.57 -8.70
CA LEU A 221 0.44 -32.86 -8.85
C LEU A 221 1.45 -33.42 -7.84
N THR A 222 2.47 -34.09 -8.33
CA THR A 222 3.57 -34.60 -7.52
C THR A 222 4.50 -33.44 -7.16
N THR A 223 4.65 -33.22 -5.86
CA THR A 223 5.67 -32.35 -5.28
C THR A 223 7.07 -32.95 -5.44
N PRO A 224 8.07 -32.16 -5.84
CA PRO A 224 8.01 -30.72 -6.06
C PRO A 224 7.47 -30.37 -7.46
N PHE A 225 6.55 -29.41 -7.53
CA PHE A 225 6.02 -28.87 -8.79
C PHE A 225 6.50 -27.44 -9.02
N SER A 226 6.51 -27.02 -10.28
CA SER A 226 6.71 -25.61 -10.63
C SER A 226 5.38 -24.88 -10.47
N LEU A 227 5.35 -23.89 -9.59
CA LEU A 227 4.24 -22.95 -9.48
C LEU A 227 4.83 -21.56 -9.76
N PRO A 228 4.58 -21.00 -10.96
CA PRO A 228 5.05 -19.68 -11.36
C PRO A 228 4.19 -18.58 -10.73
N ALA A 229 4.06 -18.60 -9.40
CA ALA A 229 3.34 -17.58 -8.67
C ALA A 229 4.27 -16.82 -7.72
N GLU A 230 4.00 -15.54 -7.59
CA GLU A 230 4.69 -14.68 -6.64
C GLU A 230 4.11 -14.93 -5.24
N PHE A 231 4.87 -15.61 -4.40
CA PHE A 231 4.44 -16.04 -3.07
C PHE A 231 4.45 -14.94 -2.04
N GLY A 232 4.95 -13.77 -2.39
CA GLY A 232 4.98 -12.62 -1.50
C GLY A 232 6.39 -12.09 -1.42
N SER A 233 6.47 -10.81 -1.73
CA SER A 233 7.73 -10.11 -1.79
C SER A 233 7.73 -8.91 -0.85
N CYS A 234 8.90 -8.64 -0.31
CA CYS A 234 9.31 -7.26 -0.14
C CYS A 234 10.42 -6.96 -1.15
N LYS A 235 10.89 -5.72 -1.20
CA LYS A 235 12.03 -5.38 -2.07
C LYS A 235 13.31 -6.17 -1.78
N HIS A 236 13.43 -6.76 -0.59
CA HIS A 236 14.65 -7.42 -0.13
C HIS A 236 14.55 -8.95 -0.16
N VAL A 237 13.34 -9.48 -0.23
CA VAL A 237 13.05 -10.91 -0.24
C VAL A 237 12.00 -11.12 -1.31
N PHE A 238 12.37 -11.79 -2.39
CA PHE A 238 11.51 -12.08 -3.52
C PHE A 238 11.42 -13.58 -3.70
N LEU A 239 10.21 -14.12 -3.55
CA LEU A 239 9.90 -15.54 -3.71
C LEU A 239 8.87 -15.65 -4.86
N SER A 240 9.33 -16.10 -6.01
CA SER A 240 8.55 -16.14 -7.27
C SER A 240 8.28 -17.53 -7.81
N SER A 241 8.80 -18.55 -7.14
CA SER A 241 8.66 -19.94 -7.57
C SER A 241 8.91 -20.90 -6.42
N MET A 242 8.45 -22.14 -6.57
CA MET A 242 8.72 -23.22 -5.60
C MET A 242 10.20 -23.54 -5.52
N ALA A 243 10.96 -23.27 -6.58
CA ALA A 243 12.42 -23.34 -6.56
C ALA A 243 13.01 -22.31 -5.60
N ASP A 244 12.48 -21.08 -5.54
CA ASP A 244 12.95 -20.05 -4.61
C ASP A 244 12.74 -20.45 -3.14
N LEU A 245 11.64 -21.14 -2.82
CA LEU A 245 11.39 -21.67 -1.49
C LEU A 245 12.47 -22.68 -1.09
N ARG A 246 12.76 -23.65 -1.96
CA ARG A 246 13.80 -24.66 -1.75
C ARG A 246 15.18 -24.02 -1.67
N PHE A 247 15.46 -23.05 -2.53
CA PHE A 247 16.70 -22.27 -2.54
C PHE A 247 16.91 -21.45 -1.26
N CYS A 248 15.82 -21.12 -0.56
CA CYS A 248 15.82 -20.49 0.76
C CYS A 248 15.83 -21.47 1.94
N GLY A 249 15.88 -22.79 1.66
CA GLY A 249 15.80 -23.83 2.68
C GLY A 249 14.43 -23.97 3.34
N ILE A 250 13.36 -23.48 2.70
CA ILE A 250 11.98 -23.67 3.15
C ILE A 250 11.52 -25.04 2.67
N TYR A 251 11.11 -25.89 3.60
CA TYR A 251 10.65 -27.23 3.26
C TYR A 251 9.27 -27.19 2.60
N VAL A 252 9.16 -27.84 1.44
CA VAL A 252 7.88 -28.09 0.78
C VAL A 252 7.52 -29.55 1.00
N PRO A 253 6.46 -29.86 1.77
CA PRO A 253 6.06 -31.24 2.04
C PRO A 253 5.62 -31.95 0.79
N ARG A 254 5.81 -33.28 0.78
CA ARG A 254 5.21 -34.10 -0.26
C ARG A 254 3.70 -34.17 -0.10
N ALA A 255 2.96 -34.44 -1.18
CA ALA A 255 1.50 -34.61 -1.12
C ALA A 255 1.06 -35.60 -0.02
N GLU A 256 1.80 -36.70 0.17
CA GLU A 256 1.56 -37.72 1.20
C GLU A 256 1.85 -37.25 2.63
N GLU A 257 2.65 -36.18 2.78
CA GLU A 257 3.08 -35.63 4.07
C GLU A 257 2.25 -34.40 4.48
N MET A 258 1.43 -33.84 3.58
CA MET A 258 0.74 -32.57 3.80
C MET A 258 -0.27 -32.59 4.95
N ASP A 259 -0.90 -33.73 5.21
CA ASP A 259 -1.88 -33.87 6.30
C ASP A 259 -1.24 -33.72 7.69
N ASP A 260 -0.02 -34.22 7.85
CA ASP A 260 0.74 -34.21 9.10
C ASP A 260 1.84 -33.13 9.12
N HIS A 261 1.92 -32.32 8.06
CA HIS A 261 2.98 -31.32 7.93
C HIS A 261 2.77 -30.19 8.94
N VAL A 262 3.79 -29.98 9.77
CA VAL A 262 3.89 -28.82 10.65
C VAL A 262 5.00 -27.94 10.12
N ASN A 263 4.68 -26.68 9.82
CA ASN A 263 5.66 -25.66 9.48
C ASN A 263 6.68 -25.52 10.63
N LYS A 264 7.94 -25.84 10.36
CA LYS A 264 9.04 -25.78 11.34
C LYS A 264 9.75 -24.42 11.30
N GLU A 265 9.65 -23.73 10.19
CA GLU A 265 10.24 -22.44 9.90
C GLU A 265 9.57 -21.33 10.72
N GLY A 266 8.29 -21.48 11.09
CA GLY A 266 7.47 -20.50 11.80
C GLY A 266 7.33 -19.18 11.04
N ILE A 267 7.31 -18.06 11.76
CA ILE A 267 7.33 -16.72 11.15
C ILE A 267 8.70 -16.44 10.53
N ILE A 268 8.74 -16.18 9.22
CA ILE A 268 9.92 -15.65 8.52
C ILE A 268 9.81 -14.13 8.51
N TYR A 269 10.91 -13.39 8.67
CA TYR A 269 10.87 -11.94 8.68
C TYR A 269 12.04 -11.30 7.95
N CYS A 270 11.81 -10.11 7.41
CA CYS A 270 12.81 -9.36 6.67
C CYS A 270 13.71 -8.56 7.61
N ARG A 271 15.02 -8.53 7.34
CA ARG A 271 15.98 -7.74 8.12
C ARG A 271 15.94 -6.24 7.82
N TYR A 272 15.40 -5.87 6.66
CA TYR A 272 15.52 -4.52 6.12
C TYR A 272 14.17 -3.80 6.04
N CYS A 273 13.07 -4.50 6.28
CA CYS A 273 11.75 -3.89 6.34
C CYS A 273 10.84 -4.57 7.35
N TYR A 274 9.77 -3.89 7.73
CA TYR A 274 8.82 -4.36 8.72
C TYR A 274 7.78 -5.27 8.08
N MET A 275 8.24 -6.45 7.65
CA MET A 275 7.42 -7.49 7.04
C MET A 275 7.73 -8.84 7.68
N GLU A 276 6.66 -9.55 8.02
CA GLU A 276 6.67 -10.93 8.47
C GLU A 276 5.88 -11.77 7.47
N MET A 277 6.27 -13.01 7.25
CA MET A 277 5.53 -13.95 6.43
C MET A 277 5.54 -15.35 7.06
N ARG A 278 4.60 -16.18 6.63
CA ARG A 278 4.49 -17.57 7.00
C ARG A 278 3.94 -18.35 5.81
N ILE A 279 4.52 -19.52 5.56
CA ILE A 279 4.12 -20.41 4.48
C ILE A 279 3.65 -21.71 5.11
N ASP A 280 2.41 -22.09 4.88
CA ASP A 280 1.81 -23.32 5.42
C ASP A 280 1.19 -24.15 4.30
N PHE A 281 0.94 -25.42 4.59
CA PHE A 281 0.43 -26.40 3.63
C PHE A 281 -0.72 -27.18 4.24
N LYS A 282 -1.68 -27.59 3.42
CA LYS A 282 -2.82 -28.42 3.84
C LYS A 282 -3.31 -29.28 2.68
N SER A 283 -3.59 -30.56 2.93
CA SER A 283 -4.29 -31.38 1.94
C SER A 283 -5.80 -31.25 2.09
N TYR A 284 -6.50 -31.31 0.96
CA TYR A 284 -7.94 -31.50 0.85
C TYR A 284 -8.26 -32.89 0.24
N GLY A 285 -7.31 -33.82 0.35
CA GLY A 285 -7.40 -35.17 -0.20
C GLY A 285 -7.56 -35.13 -1.71
N LYS A 286 -8.64 -35.74 -2.22
CA LYS A 286 -8.90 -35.79 -3.67
C LYS A 286 -9.25 -34.45 -4.29
N ALA A 287 -9.65 -33.46 -3.48
CA ALA A 287 -10.04 -32.14 -3.98
C ALA A 287 -8.84 -31.28 -4.35
N GLY A 288 -7.65 -31.58 -3.81
CA GLY A 288 -6.44 -30.82 -4.08
C GLY A 288 -5.55 -30.65 -2.86
N ASN A 289 -4.46 -29.95 -3.08
CA ASN A 289 -3.48 -29.58 -2.08
C ASN A 289 -3.36 -28.06 -2.08
N ALA A 290 -3.30 -27.45 -0.89
CA ALA A 290 -3.23 -26.00 -0.77
C ALA A 290 -1.91 -25.54 -0.13
N MET A 291 -1.35 -24.49 -0.70
CA MET A 291 -0.29 -23.69 -0.10
C MET A 291 -0.86 -22.36 0.35
N PHE A 292 -0.60 -21.99 1.59
CA PHE A 292 -1.02 -20.74 2.20
C PHE A 292 0.22 -19.88 2.38
N VAL A 293 0.20 -18.68 1.80
CA VAL A 293 1.21 -17.68 2.09
C VAL A 293 0.57 -16.50 2.77
N THR A 294 0.88 -16.30 4.04
CA THR A 294 0.36 -15.19 4.84
C THR A 294 1.48 -14.23 5.14
N ARG A 295 1.31 -12.95 4.79
CA ARG A 295 2.24 -11.86 5.12
C ARG A 295 1.57 -10.81 5.99
N TRP A 296 2.34 -10.24 6.90
CA TRP A 296 1.99 -9.09 7.73
C TRP A 296 2.98 -7.97 7.49
N MET A 297 2.48 -6.75 7.36
CA MET A 297 3.28 -5.56 7.09
C MET A 297 2.92 -4.45 8.08
N ASP A 298 3.94 -3.80 8.64
CA ASP A 298 3.78 -2.54 9.37
C ASP A 298 4.05 -1.38 8.40
N ILE A 299 2.98 -0.65 8.08
CA ILE A 299 2.97 0.41 7.06
C ILE A 299 3.40 1.76 7.65
N GLY A 300 3.37 1.90 8.98
CA GLY A 300 3.75 3.10 9.73
C GLY A 300 2.57 4.00 10.14
N GLU A 301 2.92 5.10 10.80
CA GLU A 301 1.93 6.02 11.38
C GLU A 301 1.29 6.94 10.34
N GLY A 302 1.90 7.10 9.16
CA GLY A 302 1.41 8.00 8.12
C GLY A 302 1.45 9.47 8.55
N ARG A 303 2.53 9.86 9.25
CA ARG A 303 2.83 11.25 9.64
C ARG A 303 3.96 11.83 8.82
N ASP A 304 5.03 11.05 8.68
CA ASP A 304 6.23 11.44 7.94
C ASP A 304 6.32 10.63 6.65
N VAL A 305 6.47 11.31 5.52
CA VAL A 305 6.70 10.66 4.22
C VAL A 305 8.12 10.11 4.09
N ASN A 306 9.01 10.46 5.01
CA ASN A 306 10.32 9.86 5.16
C ASN A 306 10.36 8.69 6.14
N ASP A 307 9.24 8.30 6.74
CA ASP A 307 9.16 7.10 7.56
C ASP A 307 9.66 5.89 6.74
N VAL A 308 10.59 5.14 7.30
CA VAL A 308 11.20 3.96 6.66
C VAL A 308 10.13 2.90 6.36
N LYS A 309 9.18 2.68 7.28
CA LYS A 309 8.02 1.78 7.09
C LYS A 309 7.19 2.20 5.87
N TRP A 310 7.12 3.51 5.63
CA TRP A 310 6.43 4.08 4.49
C TRP A 310 7.22 3.92 3.18
N LYS A 311 8.49 4.31 3.19
CA LYS A 311 9.33 4.44 1.99
C LYS A 311 9.70 3.13 1.32
N VAL A 312 9.95 2.06 2.09
CA VAL A 312 10.39 0.78 1.52
C VAL A 312 9.45 0.30 0.42
N ARG A 313 8.16 0.59 0.55
CA ARG A 313 7.10 0.17 -0.37
C ARG A 313 7.09 0.88 -1.73
N LEU A 314 7.66 2.08 -1.82
CA LEU A 314 7.39 3.00 -2.93
C LEU A 314 8.25 2.84 -4.19
N GLY A 315 9.05 1.78 -4.33
CA GLY A 315 10.05 1.71 -5.43
C GLY A 315 11.21 2.71 -5.25
N GLY A 316 12.29 2.60 -6.03
CA GLY A 316 13.42 3.55 -6.05
C GLY A 316 14.70 3.06 -5.37
N GLY A 317 15.82 3.06 -6.10
CA GLY A 317 17.12 2.52 -5.70
C GLY A 317 17.95 3.45 -4.83
N ASN A 318 17.57 3.59 -3.55
CA ASN A 318 18.36 4.34 -2.58
C ASN A 318 19.18 3.39 -1.68
N GLU A 319 20.43 3.75 -1.38
CA GLU A 319 21.37 2.97 -0.56
C GLU A 319 20.82 2.56 0.83
N TRP A 320 19.96 3.39 1.45
CA TRP A 320 19.34 3.16 2.76
C TRP A 320 18.33 1.99 2.83
N LEU A 321 17.99 1.37 1.70
CA LEU A 321 17.08 0.22 1.67
C LEU A 321 17.67 -1.01 2.38
N TRP A 322 18.99 -1.04 2.59
CA TRP A 322 19.70 -2.20 3.14
C TRP A 322 20.18 -2.00 4.57
N ASP A 323 19.70 -0.98 5.27
CA ASP A 323 19.95 -0.83 6.70
C ASP A 323 19.12 -1.84 7.50
N ASP A 324 19.77 -2.55 8.41
CA ASP A 324 19.09 -3.49 9.31
C ASP A 324 18.08 -2.74 10.19
N VAL A 325 16.83 -3.19 10.15
CA VAL A 325 15.79 -2.80 11.10
C VAL A 325 15.68 -3.85 12.21
N ILE A 326 15.50 -3.38 13.44
CA ILE A 326 15.40 -4.26 14.61
C ILE A 326 13.95 -4.25 15.08
N TYR A 327 13.29 -5.41 14.98
CA TYR A 327 11.99 -5.66 15.60
C TYR A 327 11.88 -7.13 16.03
N PRO A 328 11.10 -7.44 17.08
CA PRO A 328 10.95 -8.83 17.53
C PRO A 328 10.21 -9.66 16.48
N ARG A 329 10.71 -10.87 16.23
CA ARG A 329 10.06 -11.86 15.36
C ARG A 329 8.64 -12.16 15.88
N GLY A 330 7.66 -12.15 14.98
CA GLY A 330 6.25 -12.42 15.28
C GLY A 330 5.52 -11.22 15.89
N SER A 331 6.18 -10.07 16.09
CA SER A 331 5.56 -8.90 16.72
C SER A 331 4.51 -8.24 15.82
N ILE A 332 4.70 -8.24 14.50
CA ILE A 332 3.75 -7.63 13.56
C ILE A 332 2.52 -8.52 13.43
N CYS A 333 2.72 -9.83 13.25
CA CYS A 333 1.67 -10.84 13.29
C CYS A 333 0.87 -10.74 14.59
N SER A 334 1.54 -10.76 15.74
CA SER A 334 0.87 -10.72 17.05
C SER A 334 0.07 -9.44 17.24
N ALA A 335 0.63 -8.28 16.84
CA ALA A 335 -0.07 -7.01 16.91
C ALA A 335 -1.31 -6.96 16.01
N PHE A 336 -1.24 -7.52 14.80
CA PHE A 336 -2.35 -7.56 13.86
C PHE A 336 -3.46 -8.52 14.33
N GLU A 337 -3.09 -9.74 14.72
CA GLU A 337 -4.01 -10.81 15.10
C GLU A 337 -4.57 -10.66 16.52
N GLY A 338 -3.92 -9.84 17.36
CA GLY A 338 -4.32 -9.59 18.74
C GLY A 338 -4.10 -10.79 19.67
N ARG A 339 -3.21 -11.71 19.29
CA ARG A 339 -2.84 -12.94 20.01
C ARG A 339 -1.38 -13.28 19.72
N SER A 340 -0.82 -14.32 20.36
CA SER A 340 0.55 -14.76 20.05
C SER A 340 0.66 -15.21 18.59
N SER A 341 1.80 -14.96 17.94
CA SER A 341 2.10 -15.50 16.61
C SER A 341 2.06 -17.03 16.57
N ASP A 342 2.36 -17.69 17.70
CA ASP A 342 2.34 -19.15 17.82
C ASP A 342 0.90 -19.71 17.80
N ASP A 343 -0.08 -18.89 18.17
CA ASP A 343 -1.51 -19.24 18.16
C ASP A 343 -2.18 -18.97 16.81
N PHE A 344 -1.43 -18.45 15.83
CA PHE A 344 -1.96 -18.14 14.50
C PHE A 344 -2.30 -19.43 13.73
N LYS A 345 -3.55 -19.53 13.27
CA LYS A 345 -4.07 -20.62 12.45
C LYS A 345 -4.34 -20.14 11.04
N PHE A 346 -3.47 -20.49 10.10
CA PHE A 346 -3.50 -20.01 8.73
C PHE A 346 -4.82 -20.31 8.00
N ASP A 347 -5.41 -21.48 8.27
CA ASP A 347 -6.65 -21.96 7.65
C ASP A 347 -7.91 -21.41 8.31
N SER A 348 -7.80 -20.73 9.45
CA SER A 348 -8.95 -20.09 10.11
C SER A 348 -9.42 -18.80 9.43
N LEU A 349 -8.65 -18.30 8.46
CA LEU A 349 -8.94 -17.07 7.72
C LEU A 349 -9.86 -17.29 6.52
N ILE A 350 -9.91 -18.51 6.00
CA ILE A 350 -10.81 -18.90 4.92
C ILE A 350 -12.15 -19.33 5.51
N THR A 351 -13.24 -18.98 4.84
CA THR A 351 -14.58 -19.45 5.23
C THR A 351 -14.86 -20.82 4.60
N GLU A 352 -15.84 -21.57 5.14
CA GLU A 352 -16.30 -22.82 4.52
C GLU A 352 -16.71 -22.61 3.05
N GLN A 353 -17.31 -21.47 2.74
CA GLN A 353 -17.69 -21.11 1.37
C GLN A 353 -16.46 -20.90 0.47
N ASP A 354 -15.40 -20.30 0.99
CA ASP A 354 -14.16 -20.10 0.23
C ASP A 354 -13.46 -21.43 -0.05
N GLU A 355 -13.43 -22.31 0.95
CA GLU A 355 -12.89 -23.67 0.82
C GLU A 355 -13.66 -24.47 -0.24
N MET A 356 -15.00 -24.44 -0.18
CA MET A 356 -15.84 -25.08 -1.17
C MET A 356 -15.59 -24.53 -2.58
N GLU A 357 -15.45 -23.21 -2.72
CA GLU A 357 -15.23 -22.55 -4.01
C GLU A 357 -13.83 -22.86 -4.58
N LEU A 358 -12.79 -22.85 -3.74
CA LEU A 358 -11.44 -23.27 -4.10
C LEU A 358 -11.41 -24.72 -4.57
N CYS A 359 -12.01 -25.63 -3.80
CA CYS A 359 -12.07 -27.05 -4.16
C CYS A 359 -12.87 -27.29 -5.45
N ALA A 360 -13.97 -26.56 -5.66
CA ALA A 360 -14.82 -26.72 -6.83
C ALA A 360 -14.16 -26.20 -8.12
N ARG A 361 -13.31 -25.18 -8.02
CA ARG A 361 -12.59 -24.58 -9.16
C ARG A 361 -11.23 -25.23 -9.41
N CYS A 362 -10.69 -25.98 -8.45
CA CYS A 362 -9.40 -26.64 -8.59
C CYS A 362 -9.38 -27.55 -9.83
N PRO A 363 -8.37 -27.45 -10.70
CA PRO A 363 -8.24 -28.35 -11.84
C PRO A 363 -8.10 -29.81 -11.37
N LEU A 364 -8.69 -30.72 -12.12
CA LEU A 364 -8.67 -32.16 -11.81
C LEU A 364 -7.33 -32.82 -12.17
N ALA A 365 -6.62 -32.26 -13.13
CA ALA A 365 -5.34 -32.74 -13.61
C ALA A 365 -4.34 -31.58 -13.65
N ALA A 366 -3.08 -31.90 -13.35
CA ALA A 366 -1.97 -31.00 -13.63
C ALA A 366 -1.92 -30.68 -15.13
N PRO A 367 -1.40 -29.49 -15.52
CA PRO A 367 -1.05 -29.23 -16.91
C PRO A 367 -0.14 -30.34 -17.45
N GLU A 368 -0.41 -30.78 -18.69
CA GLU A 368 0.51 -31.63 -19.43
C GLU A 368 1.67 -30.75 -19.91
N ASP A 369 2.69 -30.51 -19.08
CA ASP A 369 3.91 -29.83 -19.52
C ASP A 369 5.13 -30.75 -19.51
N GLU A 370 5.88 -30.57 -20.60
CA GLU A 370 6.98 -31.37 -21.10
C GLU A 370 8.27 -31.15 -20.28
N ASP A 371 8.98 -32.25 -20.03
CA ASP A 371 10.28 -32.35 -19.36
C ASP A 371 10.31 -32.01 -17.85
N GLU A 372 10.20 -33.07 -17.04
CA GLU A 372 11.00 -33.20 -15.81
C GLU A 372 12.48 -33.01 -16.20
N LYS A 373 12.93 -31.76 -16.30
CA LYS A 373 14.35 -31.51 -16.12
C LYS A 373 14.60 -31.85 -14.67
N ASP A 374 15.36 -32.92 -14.44
CA ASP A 374 16.12 -33.12 -13.21
C ASP A 374 16.79 -31.78 -12.90
N GLU A 375 16.13 -30.94 -12.10
CA GLU A 375 16.75 -29.80 -11.48
C GLU A 375 17.72 -30.41 -10.49
N ASP A 376 18.97 -30.59 -10.94
CA ASP A 376 20.14 -30.93 -10.14
C ASP A 376 20.00 -30.31 -8.75
N GLU A 377 20.38 -31.04 -7.69
CA GLU A 377 20.41 -30.56 -6.30
C GLU A 377 20.98 -29.14 -6.21
N VAL A 378 20.10 -28.13 -6.31
CA VAL A 378 20.52 -26.74 -6.25
C VAL A 378 20.88 -26.51 -4.80
N GLU A 379 22.19 -26.42 -4.52
CA GLU A 379 22.65 -26.06 -3.20
C GLU A 379 21.97 -24.73 -2.79
N PRO A 380 21.30 -24.68 -1.62
CA PRO A 380 20.59 -23.49 -1.21
C PRO A 380 21.61 -22.35 -1.05
N ALA A 381 21.42 -21.22 -1.73
CA ALA A 381 22.26 -20.05 -1.45
C ALA A 381 21.73 -19.22 -0.27
N TYR A 382 20.53 -19.52 0.24
CA TYR A 382 19.96 -18.91 1.42
C TYR A 382 19.40 -19.98 2.35
N MET A 383 19.42 -19.70 3.65
CA MET A 383 18.81 -20.57 4.64
C MET A 383 18.00 -19.73 5.63
N VAL A 384 16.80 -20.19 5.94
CA VAL A 384 16.03 -19.66 7.07
C VAL A 384 16.70 -20.09 8.37
N THR A 385 17.37 -19.16 9.05
CA THR A 385 18.00 -19.36 10.37
C THR A 385 17.33 -18.44 11.38
N GLU A 386 16.76 -19.00 12.45
CA GLU A 386 16.01 -18.25 13.47
C GLU A 386 14.87 -17.36 12.89
N GLY A 387 14.27 -17.79 11.77
CA GLY A 387 13.24 -17.05 11.05
C GLY A 387 13.77 -15.94 10.13
N ARG A 388 15.08 -15.82 9.94
CA ARG A 388 15.70 -14.87 8.99
C ARG A 388 16.23 -15.60 7.78
N LEU A 389 16.07 -15.01 6.60
CA LEU A 389 16.81 -15.44 5.42
C LEU A 389 18.26 -14.96 5.51
N ILE A 390 19.19 -15.92 5.63
CA ILE A 390 20.63 -15.66 5.67
C ILE A 390 21.24 -16.20 4.39
N MET A 391 22.02 -15.38 3.69
CA MET A 391 22.81 -15.81 2.55
C MET A 391 23.92 -16.77 3.02
N LEU A 392 23.98 -17.96 2.45
CA LEU A 392 25.07 -18.88 2.68
C LEU A 392 26.31 -18.39 1.91
N PRO A 393 27.52 -18.49 2.50
CA PRO A 393 28.75 -18.15 1.78
C PRO A 393 28.89 -19.08 0.57
N SER A 394 28.71 -18.53 -0.64
CA SER A 394 28.67 -19.34 -1.86
C SER A 394 30.06 -19.82 -2.28
N THR A 395 30.13 -21.06 -2.77
CA THR A 395 31.24 -21.61 -3.56
C THR A 395 31.09 -21.30 -5.07
N GLY A 396 30.00 -20.67 -5.50
CA GLY A 396 29.74 -20.35 -6.90
C GLY A 396 28.50 -19.47 -7.09
N THR A 397 28.56 -18.61 -8.10
CA THR A 397 27.58 -17.60 -8.54
C THR A 397 26.12 -18.08 -8.54
N GLY A 398 25.25 -17.42 -7.75
CA GLY A 398 23.83 -17.77 -7.60
C GLY A 398 22.88 -16.60 -7.33
N GLY A 399 22.69 -15.74 -8.34
CA GLY A 399 21.42 -15.25 -8.90
C GLY A 399 20.27 -14.57 -8.10
N CYS A 400 20.10 -14.71 -6.78
CA CYS A 400 18.79 -14.34 -6.19
C CYS A 400 18.68 -12.90 -5.65
N CYS A 401 19.79 -12.23 -5.33
CA CYS A 401 19.74 -10.85 -4.78
C CYS A 401 20.48 -9.78 -5.59
N ASP A 402 21.22 -10.12 -6.64
CA ASP A 402 22.07 -9.16 -7.38
C ASP A 402 21.37 -8.48 -8.58
N ARG A 403 20.14 -8.90 -8.92
CA ARG A 403 19.40 -8.29 -10.05
C ARG A 403 18.82 -6.90 -9.75
N SER A 404 18.89 -6.43 -8.51
CA SER A 404 18.45 -5.09 -8.11
C SER A 404 19.54 -4.00 -8.25
N HIS A 405 20.77 -4.36 -8.64
CA HIS A 405 21.87 -3.41 -8.85
C HIS A 405 21.95 -2.83 -10.28
N GLN A 406 21.03 -3.18 -11.18
CA GLN A 406 20.97 -2.62 -12.54
C GLN A 406 19.52 -2.34 -12.96
N LEU A 407 18.93 -1.27 -12.44
CA LEU A 407 17.88 -0.47 -13.11
C LEU A 407 17.63 0.87 -12.41
#